data_AF-A0A6V8KTW7-F1
#
_entry.id   AF-A0A6V8KTW7-F1
#
_cell.length_a   1.000
_cell.length_b   1.000
_cell.length_c   1.000
_cell.angle_alpha   90.00
_cell.angle_beta   90.00
_cell.angle_gamma   90.00
#
_symmetry.space_group_name_H-M   'P 1'
#
loop_
_entity.id
_entity.type
_entity.pdbx_description
1 polymer ?
#
loop_
_entity_poly.entity_id
_entity_poly.type
_entity_poly.pdbx_seq_one_letter_code
_entity_poly.pdbx_strand_id
1 'polypeptide(L)'
;MKTPDRRRGTRILALALTATLLPLPGAASASSSTAQIYVAPSGADTAPGTKARPFRTLERARDEARKLTGRGGDVFVNLQGGTYVLDRTLELTGADSGADGHRVTYRAIAGQRPVISGGSASPAGRGTTRPAASTGLRSAT
;
A
#
# COMPACT_ATOMS: atom_id res chain seq x y z
N MET A 1 49.67 36.44 -75.88
CA MET A 1 49.95 35.28 -76.76
C MET A 1 49.78 33.99 -75.93
N LYS A 2 48.89 33.11 -76.38
CA LYS A 2 48.73 31.66 -76.08
C LYS A 2 48.35 31.18 -74.65
N THR A 3 47.16 30.58 -74.60
CA THR A 3 46.49 29.76 -73.57
C THR A 3 47.31 28.59 -72.99
N PRO A 4 47.08 28.17 -71.74
CA PRO A 4 47.28 26.77 -71.34
C PRO A 4 46.05 25.91 -71.69
N ASP A 5 46.28 24.90 -72.52
CA ASP A 5 45.33 23.83 -72.84
C ASP A 5 45.28 22.76 -71.74
N ARG A 6 44.15 22.05 -71.75
CA ARG A 6 43.55 21.11 -70.80
C ARG A 6 44.38 19.84 -70.49
N ARG A 7 43.81 19.07 -69.54
CA ARG A 7 43.86 17.59 -69.30
C ARG A 7 44.79 17.23 -68.13
N ARG A 8 44.53 16.28 -67.23
CA ARG A 8 43.58 15.16 -67.06
C ARG A 8 43.28 15.12 -65.54
N GLY A 9 42.06 14.95 -65.03
CA GLY A 9 41.36 13.68 -64.98
C GLY A 9 41.96 12.72 -63.93
N THR A 10 41.46 12.70 -62.70
CA THR A 10 41.46 11.49 -61.85
C THR A 10 40.33 11.55 -60.82
N ARG A 11 39.36 10.66 -61.00
CA ARG A 11 38.32 10.33 -60.03
C ARG A 11 38.89 9.28 -59.06
N ILE A 12 38.89 9.53 -57.75
CA ILE A 12 38.95 8.49 -56.70
C ILE A 12 38.13 9.04 -55.53
N LEU A 13 36.84 8.71 -55.41
CA LEU A 13 36.24 7.52 -54.79
C LEU A 13 36.39 7.50 -53.25
N ALA A 14 35.24 7.79 -52.61
CA ALA A 14 34.74 7.45 -51.29
C ALA A 14 35.66 6.76 -50.26
N LEU A 15 35.63 7.29 -49.02
CA LEU A 15 35.34 6.47 -47.84
C LEU A 15 34.73 7.34 -46.73
N ALA A 16 33.40 7.48 -46.73
CA ALA A 16 32.68 8.09 -45.61
C ALA A 16 32.60 7.05 -44.48
N LEU A 17 33.40 7.26 -43.42
CA LEU A 17 33.40 6.42 -42.22
C LEU A 17 32.17 6.79 -41.36
N THR A 18 31.00 6.24 -41.67
CA THR A 18 29.80 6.48 -40.86
C THR A 18 29.86 5.64 -39.59
N ALA A 19 30.23 6.26 -38.48
CA ALA A 19 30.12 5.67 -37.14
C ALA A 19 28.64 5.48 -36.79
N THR A 20 28.14 4.24 -36.89
CA THR A 20 26.79 3.88 -36.47
C THR A 20 26.74 3.83 -34.94
N LEU A 21 26.31 4.93 -34.34
CA LEU A 21 26.01 5.03 -32.91
C LEU A 21 24.76 4.19 -32.61
N LEU A 22 24.94 3.05 -31.94
CA LEU A 22 23.84 2.15 -31.58
C LEU A 22 23.01 2.78 -30.44
N PRO A 23 21.71 3.06 -30.64
CA PRO A 23 20.87 3.59 -29.58
C PRO A 23 20.60 2.48 -28.55
N LEU A 24 21.05 2.69 -27.31
CA LEU A 24 20.66 1.87 -26.16
C LEU A 24 19.15 2.10 -25.92
N PRO A 25 18.30 1.06 -25.92
CA PRO A 25 16.91 1.21 -25.49
C PRO A 25 16.90 1.68 -24.04
N GLY A 26 16.42 2.91 -23.83
CA GLY A 26 16.26 3.48 -22.49
C GLY A 26 15.34 2.58 -21.68
N ALA A 27 15.80 2.14 -20.51
CA ALA A 27 14.97 1.43 -19.55
C ALA A 27 13.82 2.36 -19.16
N ALA A 28 12.62 2.11 -19.69
CA ALA A 28 11.40 2.74 -19.21
C ALA A 28 11.27 2.35 -17.73
N SER A 29 11.53 3.30 -16.83
CA SER A 29 11.20 3.13 -15.43
C SER A 29 9.70 2.96 -15.35
N ALA A 30 9.24 1.74 -15.10
CA ALA A 30 7.88 1.50 -14.66
C ALA A 30 7.70 2.29 -13.35
N SER A 31 7.09 3.48 -13.43
CA SER A 31 6.63 4.17 -12.24
C SER A 31 5.56 3.30 -11.60
N SER A 32 5.93 2.49 -10.61
CA SER A 32 4.97 1.76 -9.80
C SER A 32 4.11 2.81 -9.08
N SER A 33 2.87 2.97 -9.57
CA SER A 33 1.96 3.92 -8.95
C SER A 33 1.68 3.43 -7.53
N THR A 34 2.05 4.22 -6.53
CA THR A 34 1.84 3.83 -5.13
C THR A 34 0.63 4.58 -4.59
N ALA A 35 -0.44 3.84 -4.29
CA ALA A 35 -1.63 4.38 -3.66
C ALA A 35 -1.52 4.37 -2.13
N GLN A 36 -1.95 5.45 -1.48
CA GLN A 36 -2.00 5.54 -0.03
C GLN A 36 -3.44 5.75 0.45
N ILE A 37 -3.93 4.79 1.22
CA ILE A 37 -5.23 4.84 1.89
C ILE A 37 -4.99 5.09 3.38
N TYR A 38 -5.83 5.90 4.00
CA TYR A 38 -5.79 6.16 5.44
C TYR A 38 -7.11 5.74 6.09
N VAL A 39 -7.00 5.05 7.22
CA VAL A 39 -8.14 4.56 8.01
C VAL A 39 -7.97 5.03 9.45
N ALA A 40 -9.07 5.44 10.07
CA ALA A 40 -9.12 5.92 11.43
C ALA A 40 -10.48 5.61 12.05
N PRO A 41 -10.55 5.16 13.32
CA PRO A 41 -11.83 4.87 13.97
C PRO A 41 -12.72 6.11 14.14
N SER A 42 -12.14 7.31 14.15
CA SER A 42 -12.85 8.60 14.17
C SER A 42 -13.16 9.17 12.78
N GLY A 43 -12.82 8.44 11.70
CA GLY A 43 -13.05 8.85 10.32
C GLY A 43 -14.51 8.70 9.86
N ALA A 44 -14.72 8.78 8.54
CA ALA A 44 -16.03 8.59 7.92
C ALA A 44 -15.92 7.72 6.66
N ASP A 45 -16.85 6.78 6.44
CA ASP A 45 -16.84 5.90 5.27
C ASP A 45 -17.19 6.63 3.95
N THR A 46 -17.77 7.83 4.07
CA THR A 46 -18.03 8.76 2.96
C THR A 46 -16.84 9.65 2.63
N ALA A 47 -15.76 9.59 3.42
CA ALA A 47 -14.55 10.34 3.16
C ALA A 47 -13.80 9.78 1.93
N PRO A 48 -12.88 10.54 1.32
CA PRO A 48 -12.06 10.06 0.21
C PRO A 48 -10.91 9.11 0.62
N GLY A 49 -10.72 8.81 1.91
CA GLY A 49 -9.65 7.90 2.38
C GLY A 49 -8.25 8.51 2.38
N THR A 50 -8.15 9.84 2.45
CA THR A 50 -6.88 10.58 2.47
C THR A 50 -6.38 10.83 3.90
N LYS A 51 -5.13 11.27 4.06
CA LYS A 51 -4.56 11.59 5.38
C LYS A 51 -5.39 12.62 6.17
N ALA A 52 -6.00 13.58 5.48
CA ALA A 52 -6.84 14.61 6.09
C ALA A 52 -8.28 14.12 6.34
N ARG A 53 -8.76 13.17 5.53
CA ARG A 53 -10.12 12.62 5.62
C ARG A 53 -10.07 11.10 5.47
N PRO A 54 -9.72 10.37 6.55
CA PRO A 54 -9.57 8.93 6.54
C PRO A 54 -10.93 8.21 6.54
N PHE A 55 -10.93 6.96 6.06
CA PHE A 55 -12.06 6.06 6.19
C PHE A 55 -12.28 5.63 7.64
N ARG A 56 -13.52 5.28 8.01
CA ARG A 56 -13.85 4.76 9.34
C ARG A 56 -13.59 3.27 9.46
N THR A 57 -14.02 2.52 8.44
CA THR A 57 -14.05 1.06 8.44
C THR A 57 -12.92 0.45 7.61
N LEU A 58 -12.51 -0.77 7.99
CA LEU A 58 -11.52 -1.54 7.25
C LEU A 58 -12.13 -2.12 5.97
N GLU A 59 -13.43 -2.42 5.97
CA GLU A 59 -14.18 -2.88 4.81
C GLU A 59 -14.15 -1.84 3.69
N ARG A 60 -14.40 -0.56 4.03
CA ARG A 60 -14.35 0.51 3.03
C ARG A 60 -12.94 0.68 2.47
N ALA A 61 -11.92 0.59 3.32
CA ALA A 61 -10.53 0.65 2.90
C ALA A 61 -10.15 -0.51 1.96
N ARG A 62 -10.60 -1.73 2.27
CA ARG A 62 -10.43 -2.93 1.44
C ARG A 62 -11.09 -2.75 0.07
N ASP A 63 -12.34 -2.32 0.05
CA ASP A 63 -13.09 -2.15 -1.20
C ASP A 63 -12.43 -1.10 -2.11
N GLU A 64 -11.85 -0.05 -1.52
CA GLU A 64 -11.07 0.93 -2.26
C GLU A 64 -9.71 0.38 -2.71
N ALA A 65 -9.01 -0.38 -1.85
CA ALA A 65 -7.76 -1.04 -2.20
C ALA A 65 -7.94 -1.95 -3.42
N ARG A 66 -9.02 -2.74 -3.48
CA ARG A 66 -9.34 -3.60 -4.63
C ARG A 66 -9.48 -2.82 -5.94
N LYS A 67 -10.09 -1.62 -5.91
CA LYS A 67 -10.19 -0.75 -7.10
C LYS A 67 -8.84 -0.21 -7.54
N LEU A 68 -7.96 0.09 -6.59
CA LEU A 68 -6.64 0.65 -6.87
C LEU A 68 -5.65 -0.41 -7.35
N THR A 69 -5.72 -1.62 -6.81
CA THR A 69 -4.93 -2.78 -7.30
C THR A 69 -5.17 -3.03 -8.79
N GLY A 70 -6.43 -2.94 -9.25
CA GLY A 70 -6.78 -3.11 -10.67
C GLY A 70 -6.23 -2.04 -11.61
N ARG A 71 -5.60 -0.98 -11.09
CA ARG A 71 -4.97 0.09 -11.88
C ARG A 71 -3.46 -0.08 -12.06
N GLY A 72 -2.87 -1.13 -11.49
CA GLY A 72 -1.43 -1.38 -11.55
C GLY A 72 -0.66 -0.46 -10.58
N GLY A 73 -0.44 -0.95 -9.36
CA GLY A 73 0.25 -0.18 -8.33
C GLY A 73 0.24 -0.80 -6.94
N ASP A 74 1.27 -0.52 -6.15
CA ASP A 74 1.32 -0.92 -4.74
C ASP A 74 0.33 -0.08 -3.91
N VAL A 75 -0.41 -0.73 -3.02
CA VAL A 75 -1.41 -0.06 -2.19
C VAL A 75 -0.99 -0.15 -0.73
N PHE A 76 -0.84 0.99 -0.06
CA PHE A 76 -0.58 1.06 1.37
C PHE A 76 -1.81 1.54 2.12
N VAL A 77 -2.37 0.66 2.97
CA VAL A 77 -3.44 0.99 3.89
C VAL A 77 -2.80 1.37 5.23
N ASN A 78 -2.87 2.64 5.58
CA ASN A 78 -2.28 3.22 6.79
C ASN A 78 -3.36 3.36 7.87
N LEU A 79 -3.23 2.58 8.94
CA LEU A 79 -4.15 2.58 10.08
C LEU A 79 -3.66 3.59 11.13
N GLN A 80 -4.53 4.54 11.47
CA GLN A 80 -4.38 5.35 12.69
C GLN A 80 -4.59 4.50 13.94
N GLY A 81 -4.05 4.95 15.05
CA GLY A 81 -4.20 4.31 16.35
C GLY A 81 -5.65 4.38 16.84
N GLY A 82 -6.00 3.39 17.64
CA GLY A 82 -7.35 3.21 18.17
C GLY A 82 -7.91 1.83 17.83
N THR A 83 -9.15 1.60 18.27
CA THR A 83 -9.80 0.30 18.17
C THR A 83 -10.76 0.26 16.99
N TYR A 84 -10.50 -0.65 16.05
CA TYR A 84 -11.36 -0.97 14.92
C TYR A 84 -12.23 -2.16 15.32
N VAL A 85 -13.48 -1.88 15.70
CA VAL A 85 -14.46 -2.91 16.02
C VAL A 85 -15.04 -3.41 14.70
N LEU A 86 -14.89 -4.71 14.44
CA LEU A 86 -15.48 -5.36 13.29
C LEU A 86 -16.86 -5.89 13.68
N ASP A 87 -17.92 -5.33 13.08
CA ASP A 87 -19.29 -5.84 13.27
C ASP A 87 -19.51 -7.19 12.58
N ARG A 88 -18.66 -7.52 11.60
CA ARG A 88 -18.69 -8.75 10.80
C ARG A 88 -17.28 -9.21 10.47
N THR A 89 -17.12 -10.49 10.15
CA THR A 89 -15.84 -11.04 9.70
C THR A 89 -15.29 -10.24 8.51
N LEU A 90 -14.07 -9.72 8.64
CA LEU A 90 -13.34 -9.07 7.55
C LEU A 90 -12.84 -10.14 6.58
N GLU A 91 -13.52 -10.29 5.45
CA GLU A 91 -13.09 -11.24 4.41
C GLU A 91 -11.98 -10.64 3.54
N LEU A 92 -10.82 -11.28 3.56
CA LEU A 92 -9.69 -10.99 2.69
C LEU A 92 -9.58 -12.11 1.66
N THR A 93 -9.55 -11.75 0.38
CA THR A 93 -9.43 -12.67 -0.77
C THR A 93 -8.14 -12.42 -1.53
N GLY A 94 -7.88 -13.18 -2.60
CA GLY A 94 -6.70 -12.98 -3.45
C GLY A 94 -6.57 -11.54 -3.98
N ALA A 95 -7.69 -10.85 -4.22
CA ALA A 95 -7.71 -9.46 -4.66
C ALA A 95 -7.10 -8.48 -3.64
N ASP A 96 -7.06 -8.88 -2.36
CA ASP A 96 -6.51 -8.08 -1.26
C ASP A 96 -5.03 -8.34 -1.02
N SER A 97 -4.40 -9.27 -1.76
CA SER A 97 -2.95 -9.46 -1.73
C SER A 97 -2.22 -8.57 -2.73
N GLY A 98 -2.96 -8.03 -3.70
CA GLY A 98 -2.41 -7.38 -4.88
C GLY A 98 -2.42 -8.31 -6.11
N ALA A 99 -2.33 -7.74 -7.31
CA ALA A 99 -2.32 -8.46 -8.58
C ALA A 99 -1.16 -7.95 -9.45
N ASP A 100 -0.75 -8.74 -10.45
CA ASP A 100 0.23 -8.33 -11.47
C ASP A 100 1.60 -7.88 -10.91
N GLY A 101 2.03 -8.48 -9.78
CA GLY A 101 3.30 -8.15 -9.12
C GLY A 101 3.22 -6.96 -8.15
N HIS A 102 2.04 -6.38 -7.97
CA HIS A 102 1.79 -5.34 -6.98
C HIS A 102 1.30 -5.92 -5.66
N ARG A 103 1.50 -5.17 -4.55
CA ARG A 103 1.15 -5.61 -3.20
C ARG A 103 0.20 -4.65 -2.50
N VAL A 104 -0.76 -5.21 -1.78
CA VAL A 104 -1.54 -4.46 -0.78
C VAL A 104 -0.93 -4.69 0.60
N THR A 105 -0.58 -3.61 1.29
CA THR A 105 0.08 -3.66 2.60
C THR A 105 -0.73 -2.87 3.62
N TYR A 106 -1.26 -3.57 4.63
CA TYR A 106 -1.91 -2.99 5.79
C TYR A 106 -0.85 -2.70 6.87
N ARG A 107 -0.69 -1.44 7.27
CA ARG A 107 0.32 -1.01 8.24
C ARG A 107 -0.21 0.03 9.21
N ALA A 108 0.31 0.00 10.43
CA ALA A 108 0.12 1.09 11.38
C ALA A 108 0.90 2.34 10.94
N ILE A 109 0.35 3.53 11.17
CA ILE A 109 1.12 4.77 11.11
C ILE A 109 2.20 4.72 12.20
N ALA A 110 3.41 5.20 11.87
CA ALA A 110 4.54 5.19 12.80
C ALA A 110 4.16 5.80 14.16
N GLY A 111 4.49 5.10 15.24
CA GLY A 111 4.17 5.51 16.62
C GLY A 111 2.72 5.25 17.05
N GLN A 112 1.85 4.77 16.17
CA GLN A 112 0.46 4.46 16.50
C GLN A 112 0.22 2.96 16.66
N ARG A 113 -0.77 2.61 17.49
CA ARG A 113 -1.13 1.21 17.79
C ARG A 113 -2.59 0.95 17.43
N PRO A 114 -2.89 0.57 16.18
CA PRO A 114 -4.22 0.13 15.79
C PRO A 114 -4.51 -1.24 16.42
N VAL A 115 -5.71 -1.40 16.99
CA VAL A 115 -6.20 -2.68 17.52
C VAL A 115 -7.42 -3.09 16.71
N ILE A 116 -7.36 -4.27 16.08
CA ILE A 116 -8.50 -4.83 15.36
C ILE A 116 -9.22 -5.79 16.30
N SER A 117 -10.47 -5.47 16.65
CA SER A 117 -11.31 -6.28 17.53
C SER A 117 -12.36 -7.02 16.71
N GLY A 118 -12.17 -8.33 16.54
CA GLY A 118 -13.05 -9.21 15.74
C GLY A 118 -14.11 -9.98 16.53
N GLY A 119 -14.17 -9.80 17.85
CA GLY A 119 -15.20 -10.42 18.70
C GLY A 119 -16.28 -9.39 19.03
N SER A 120 -17.55 -9.75 18.79
CA SER A 120 -18.68 -9.09 19.45
C SER A 120 -18.30 -8.89 20.91
N ALA A 121 -18.42 -7.65 21.42
CA ALA A 121 -18.15 -7.37 22.81
C ALA A 121 -18.94 -8.37 23.66
N SER A 122 -18.29 -9.43 24.15
CA SER A 122 -18.89 -10.24 25.19
C SER A 122 -18.95 -9.28 26.37
N PRO A 123 -20.13 -8.89 26.86
CA PRO A 123 -20.18 -8.03 28.02
C PRO A 123 -19.44 -8.78 29.12
N ALA A 124 -18.28 -8.25 29.53
CA ALA A 124 -17.56 -8.69 30.70
C ALA A 124 -18.44 -8.35 31.91
N GLY A 125 -19.42 -9.21 32.15
CA GLY A 125 -20.54 -8.98 33.03
C GLY A 125 -20.74 -10.18 33.94
N ARG A 126 -19.86 -10.30 34.95
CA ARG A 126 -20.23 -10.40 36.37
C ARG A 126 -19.02 -10.85 37.17
N GLY A 127 -18.65 -10.03 38.16
CA GLY A 127 -17.64 -10.38 39.14
C GLY A 127 -18.01 -11.68 39.85
N THR A 128 -17.13 -12.66 39.75
CA THR A 128 -17.05 -13.71 40.76
C THR A 128 -16.11 -13.20 41.85
N THR A 129 -16.57 -12.24 42.65
CA THR A 129 -16.04 -12.09 44.00
C THR A 129 -16.34 -13.40 44.72
N ARG A 130 -15.35 -14.29 44.78
CA ARG A 130 -15.39 -15.45 45.66
C ARG A 130 -15.56 -14.91 47.08
N PRO A 131 -16.65 -15.19 47.81
CA PRO A 131 -16.69 -14.83 49.22
C PRO A 131 -15.56 -15.63 49.88
N ALA A 132 -14.57 -14.92 50.42
CA ALA A 132 -13.61 -15.53 51.32
C ALA A 132 -14.41 -15.99 52.53
N ALA A 133 -14.68 -17.29 52.61
CA ALA A 133 -15.20 -17.92 53.81
C ALA A 133 -14.22 -17.62 54.96
N SER A 134 -14.59 -16.68 55.81
CA SER A 134 -13.96 -16.45 57.09
C SER A 134 -14.34 -17.60 58.02
N THR A 135 -13.62 -18.72 57.95
CA THR A 135 -13.70 -19.74 59.00
C THR A 135 -12.87 -19.25 60.18
N GLY A 136 -13.51 -18.43 61.01
CA GLY A 136 -13.05 -18.19 62.38
C GLY A 136 -13.27 -19.47 63.18
N LEU A 137 -12.20 -20.19 63.48
CA LEU A 137 -12.22 -21.24 64.49
C LEU A 137 -11.87 -20.60 65.84
N ARG A 138 -12.90 -20.26 66.62
CA ARG A 138 -12.79 -19.98 68.06
C ARG A 138 -13.69 -20.96 68.81
N SER A 139 -13.07 -21.84 69.60
CA SER A 139 -13.57 -22.52 70.81
C SER A 139 -12.29 -22.97 71.52
N ALA A 140 -11.85 -22.53 72.71
CA ALA A 140 -12.50 -22.18 73.97
C ALA A 140 -13.29 -23.35 74.58
N THR A 141 -12.59 -24.27 75.23
CA THR A 141 -12.73 -24.65 76.67
C THR A 141 -11.73 -25.76 76.96
#